data_AF-A0A6I2X3J3-F1
#
_entry.id   AF-A0A6I2X3J3-F1
#
_cell.length_a   1.000
_cell.length_b   1.000
_cell.length_c   1.000
_cell.angle_alpha   90.00
_cell.angle_beta   90.00
_cell.angle_gamma   90.00
#
_symmetry.space_group_name_H-M   'P 1'
#
loop_
_entity.id
_entity.type
_entity.pdbx_description
1 polymer ?
#
loop_
_entity_poly.entity_id
_entity_poly.type
_entity_poly.pdbx_seq_one_letter_code
_entity_poly.pdbx_strand_id
1 'polypeptide(L)'
;DAQSSAVKGTKATLVEQAEKLATSTDWVATARTFKTLMDQWKAAGRGKPSDDAKLWARFKAAQDAFFAAKNSDLERRDESQKKNLEKRNALITEIEALLPITDINSVKTKFRDLSTQWSRSGMVPRDKKNALDNRFNAVAAAVKEAEEILWRKTDPTAKARANDVVRQLSEAIANYEKQAAKSEAAGNAKKATEAREAAAARRIWLAEAEKGLAEFA
;
A
#
# COMPACT_ATOMS: atom_id res chain seq x y z
N ASP A 1 60.22 -3.91 35.04
CA ASP A 1 58.84 -3.38 35.12
C ASP A 1 58.32 -2.78 33.79
N ALA A 2 58.69 -3.35 32.62
CA ALA A 2 58.32 -2.82 31.30
C ALA A 2 57.04 -3.45 30.73
N GLN A 3 56.83 -4.76 30.95
CA GLN A 3 55.66 -5.50 30.47
C GLN A 3 54.34 -4.96 31.06
N SER A 4 54.31 -4.67 32.37
CA SER A 4 53.11 -4.08 32.98
C SER A 4 52.80 -2.67 32.47
N SER A 5 53.82 -1.90 32.06
CA SER A 5 53.62 -0.57 31.47
C SER A 5 53.01 -0.66 30.07
N ALA A 6 53.48 -1.61 29.25
CA ALA A 6 52.92 -1.88 27.92
C ALA A 6 51.44 -2.31 28.00
N VAL A 7 51.10 -3.24 28.90
CA VAL A 7 49.70 -3.67 29.11
C VAL A 7 48.79 -2.50 29.50
N LYS A 8 49.26 -1.64 30.41
CA LYS A 8 48.53 -0.43 30.81
C LYS A 8 48.28 0.51 29.63
N GLY A 9 49.29 0.74 28.78
CA GLY A 9 49.18 1.57 27.59
C GLY A 9 48.15 1.03 26.60
N THR A 10 48.20 -0.27 26.28
CA THR A 10 47.20 -0.92 25.42
C THR A 10 45.79 -0.77 25.99
N LYS A 11 45.60 -1.06 27.28
CA LYS A 11 44.29 -0.94 27.94
C LYS A 11 43.78 0.50 27.99
N ALA A 12 44.66 1.48 28.16
CA ALA A 12 44.28 2.89 28.11
C ALA A 12 43.72 3.28 26.73
N THR A 13 44.38 2.87 25.64
CA THR A 13 43.87 3.10 24.27
C THR A 13 42.49 2.46 24.05
N LEU A 14 42.28 1.23 24.55
CA LEU A 14 40.98 0.55 24.45
C LEU A 14 39.88 1.29 25.22
N VAL A 15 40.21 1.83 26.40
CA VAL A 15 39.28 2.64 27.21
C VAL A 15 38.92 3.93 26.48
N GLU A 16 39.89 4.64 25.92
CA GLU A 16 39.62 5.87 25.16
C GLU A 16 38.75 5.61 23.93
N GLN A 17 38.94 4.48 23.25
CA GLN A 17 38.06 4.06 22.15
C GLN A 17 36.65 3.74 22.64
N ALA A 18 36.51 3.04 23.77
CA ALA A 18 35.22 2.76 24.39
C ALA A 18 34.47 4.05 24.80
N GLU A 19 35.16 5.00 25.40
CA GLU A 19 34.60 6.29 25.85
C GLU A 19 34.07 7.11 24.66
N LYS A 20 34.76 7.12 23.52
CA LYS A 20 34.28 7.77 22.29
C LYS A 20 33.01 7.14 21.73
N LEU A 21 32.76 5.87 22.03
CA LEU A 21 31.59 5.11 21.56
C LEU A 21 30.39 5.18 22.51
N ALA A 22 30.58 5.66 23.74
CA ALA A 22 29.57 5.64 24.80
C ALA A 22 28.25 6.33 24.41
N THR A 23 28.33 7.38 23.58
CA THR A 23 27.18 8.18 23.12
C THR A 23 26.79 7.92 21.67
N SER A 24 27.40 6.92 21.01
CA SER A 24 27.08 6.58 19.63
C SER A 24 25.65 6.03 19.51
N THR A 25 24.92 6.47 18.48
CA THR A 25 23.58 5.98 18.15
C THR A 25 23.59 4.94 17.03
N ASP A 26 24.77 4.57 16.50
CA ASP A 26 24.92 3.42 15.61
C ASP A 26 24.93 2.13 16.45
N TRP A 27 23.74 1.70 16.86
CA TRP A 27 23.56 0.64 17.85
C TRP A 27 24.17 -0.70 17.44
N VAL A 28 24.13 -1.04 16.15
CA VAL A 28 24.56 -2.35 15.66
C VAL A 28 26.07 -2.38 15.48
N ALA A 29 26.64 -1.39 14.78
CA ALA A 29 28.08 -1.37 14.57
C ALA A 29 28.82 -1.15 15.90
N THR A 30 28.33 -0.22 16.73
CA THR A 30 28.98 0.10 18.01
C THR A 30 28.94 -1.07 19.00
N ALA A 31 27.84 -1.84 19.05
CA ALA A 31 27.78 -3.05 19.88
C ALA A 31 28.80 -4.11 19.44
N ARG A 32 29.04 -4.26 18.14
CA ARG A 32 30.10 -5.14 17.61
C ARG A 32 31.47 -4.61 17.99
N THR A 33 31.70 -3.30 17.90
CA THR A 33 32.97 -2.69 18.31
C THR A 33 33.24 -2.88 19.80
N PHE A 34 32.27 -2.68 20.68
CA PHE A 34 32.41 -2.97 22.12
C PHE A 34 32.79 -4.43 22.39
N LYS A 35 32.25 -5.38 21.60
CA LYS A 35 32.66 -6.79 21.68
C LYS A 35 34.13 -6.97 21.30
N THR A 36 34.56 -6.38 20.18
CA THR A 36 35.97 -6.41 19.75
C THR A 36 36.90 -5.79 20.79
N LEU A 37 36.54 -4.63 21.35
CA LEU A 37 37.33 -3.96 22.40
C LEU A 37 37.44 -4.83 23.66
N MET A 38 36.36 -5.52 24.03
CA MET A 38 36.37 -6.47 25.15
C MET A 38 37.30 -7.66 24.89
N ASP A 39 37.31 -8.19 23.67
CA ASP A 39 38.19 -9.29 23.29
C ASP A 39 39.67 -8.85 23.27
N GLN A 40 39.95 -7.65 22.76
CA GLN A 40 41.28 -7.02 22.82
C GLN A 40 41.73 -6.74 24.27
N TRP A 41 40.81 -6.30 25.13
CA TRP A 41 41.09 -6.09 26.55
C TRP A 41 41.53 -7.39 27.24
N LYS A 42 40.83 -8.50 26.96
CA LYS A 42 41.20 -9.83 27.48
C LYS A 42 42.56 -10.29 26.93
N ALA A 43 42.81 -10.07 25.64
CA ALA A 43 44.07 -10.45 24.98
C ALA A 43 45.29 -9.66 25.50
N ALA A 44 45.10 -8.42 25.99
CA ALA A 44 46.17 -7.60 26.53
C ALA A 44 46.79 -8.15 27.84
N GLY A 45 46.15 -9.12 28.51
CA GLY A 45 46.67 -9.73 29.74
C GLY A 45 46.46 -8.89 31.00
N ARG A 46 47.09 -9.25 32.12
CA ARG A 46 46.98 -8.51 33.40
C ARG A 46 48.15 -7.55 33.59
N GLY A 47 47.83 -6.33 34.02
CA GLY A 47 48.79 -5.33 34.47
C GLY A 47 48.83 -5.23 36.00
N LYS A 48 49.29 -4.09 36.52
CA LYS A 48 49.20 -3.76 37.95
C LYS A 48 47.73 -3.71 38.38
N PRO A 49 47.33 -4.39 39.48
CA PRO A 49 45.93 -4.50 39.88
C PRO A 49 45.19 -3.17 40.04
N SER A 50 45.85 -2.15 40.60
CA SER A 50 45.27 -0.83 40.80
C SER A 50 45.00 -0.07 39.50
N ASP A 51 45.89 -0.18 38.53
CA ASP A 51 45.74 0.44 37.21
C ASP A 51 44.68 -0.28 36.38
N ASP A 52 44.69 -1.62 36.39
CA ASP A 52 43.70 -2.45 35.73
C ASP A 52 42.29 -2.16 36.26
N ALA A 53 42.12 -2.03 37.59
CA ALA A 53 40.83 -1.72 38.21
C ALA A 53 40.29 -0.35 37.76
N LYS A 54 41.15 0.68 37.71
CA LYS A 54 40.75 2.03 37.27
C LYS A 54 40.35 2.05 35.79
N LEU A 55 41.16 1.43 34.93
CA LEU A 55 40.88 1.36 33.49
C LEU A 55 39.63 0.53 33.21
N TRP A 56 39.44 -0.58 33.94
CA TRP A 56 38.25 -1.40 33.80
C TRP A 56 36.97 -0.66 34.20
N ALA A 57 37.00 0.08 35.32
CA ALA A 57 35.86 0.88 35.75
C ALA A 57 35.44 1.90 34.67
N ARG A 58 36.40 2.56 34.01
CA ARG A 58 36.14 3.48 32.89
C ARG A 58 35.57 2.77 31.67
N PHE A 59 36.17 1.64 31.28
CA PHE A 59 35.67 0.82 30.17
C PHE A 59 34.21 0.41 30.40
N LYS A 60 33.91 -0.09 31.60
CA LYS A 60 32.57 -0.54 31.98
C LYS A 60 31.58 0.61 32.01
N ALA A 61 31.95 1.76 32.56
CA ALA A 61 31.10 2.95 32.54
C ALA A 61 30.70 3.35 31.11
N ALA A 62 31.67 3.37 30.17
CA ALA A 62 31.40 3.66 28.76
C ALA A 62 30.49 2.62 28.10
N GLN A 63 30.74 1.33 28.36
CA GLN A 63 29.90 0.24 27.86
C GLN A 63 28.47 0.32 28.41
N ASP A 64 28.33 0.52 29.72
CA ASP A 64 27.03 0.54 30.40
C ASP A 64 26.20 1.74 29.95
N ALA A 65 26.82 2.92 29.77
CA ALA A 65 26.16 4.10 29.19
C ALA A 65 25.59 3.83 27.79
N PHE A 66 26.39 3.22 26.90
CA PHE A 66 25.94 2.87 25.56
C PHE A 66 24.78 1.87 25.56
N PHE A 67 24.90 0.77 26.31
CA PHE A 67 23.85 -0.27 26.32
C PHE A 67 22.57 0.19 27.04
N ALA A 68 22.67 1.04 28.06
CA ALA A 68 21.51 1.69 28.67
C ALA A 68 20.76 2.57 27.65
N ALA A 69 21.48 3.41 26.91
CA ALA A 69 20.89 4.26 25.87
C ALA A 69 20.24 3.44 24.75
N LYS A 70 20.90 2.38 24.28
CA LYS A 70 20.38 1.46 23.28
C LYS A 70 19.10 0.77 23.76
N ASN A 71 19.07 0.26 24.99
CA ASN A 71 17.90 -0.43 25.53
C ASN A 71 16.71 0.53 25.68
N SER A 72 16.95 1.73 26.19
CA SER A 72 15.92 2.78 26.26
C SER A 72 15.37 3.15 24.87
N ASP A 73 16.22 3.17 23.83
CA ASP A 73 15.76 3.38 22.45
C ASP A 73 14.89 2.25 21.92
N LEU A 74 15.23 1.00 22.23
CA LEU A 74 14.42 -0.17 21.87
C LEU A 74 13.06 -0.12 22.57
N GLU A 75 13.02 0.11 23.88
CA GLU A 75 11.79 0.20 24.66
C GLU A 75 10.85 1.29 24.10
N ARG A 76 11.39 2.49 23.85
CA ARG A 76 10.63 3.60 23.26
C ARG A 76 10.09 3.26 21.86
N ARG A 77 10.87 2.56 21.03
CA ARG A 77 10.41 2.12 19.69
C ARG A 77 9.30 1.09 19.82
N ASP A 78 9.43 0.14 20.74
CA ASP A 78 8.44 -0.90 20.97
C ASP A 78 7.13 -0.31 21.48
N GLU A 79 7.18 0.64 22.42
CA GLU A 79 5.99 1.38 22.89
C GLU A 79 5.33 2.18 21.75
N SER A 80 6.13 2.87 20.94
CA SER A 80 5.62 3.60 19.78
C SER A 80 4.94 2.65 18.78
N GLN A 81 5.55 1.52 18.49
CA GLN A 81 4.98 0.50 17.60
C GLN A 81 3.69 -0.11 18.15
N LYS A 82 3.58 -0.35 19.47
CA LYS A 82 2.35 -0.82 20.11
C LYS A 82 1.21 0.20 19.95
N LYS A 83 1.46 1.47 20.24
CA LYS A 83 0.48 2.56 20.05
C LYS A 83 0.06 2.70 18.59
N ASN A 84 0.99 2.59 17.66
CA ASN A 84 0.71 2.62 16.22
C ASN A 84 -0.12 1.41 15.78
N LEU A 85 0.14 0.23 16.36
CA LEU A 85 -0.61 -0.99 16.09
C LEU A 85 -2.07 -0.85 16.56
N GLU A 86 -2.31 -0.30 17.75
CA GLU A 86 -3.67 -0.02 18.25
C GLU A 86 -4.42 0.91 17.29
N LYS A 87 -3.79 2.01 16.86
CA LYS A 87 -4.36 2.94 15.87
C LYS A 87 -4.66 2.24 14.54
N ARG A 88 -3.74 1.42 14.03
CA ARG A 88 -3.97 0.66 12.79
C ARG A 88 -5.11 -0.34 12.94
N ASN A 89 -5.23 -1.02 14.07
CA ASN A 89 -6.35 -1.94 14.31
C ASN A 89 -7.69 -1.22 14.29
N ALA A 90 -7.79 -0.02 14.90
CA ALA A 90 -9.01 0.78 14.83
C ALA A 90 -9.32 1.22 13.39
N LEU A 91 -8.32 1.78 12.69
CA LEU A 91 -8.49 2.24 11.31
C LEU A 91 -8.87 1.12 10.35
N ILE A 92 -8.30 -0.09 10.48
CA ILE A 92 -8.64 -1.19 9.57
C ILE A 92 -10.09 -1.65 9.79
N THR A 93 -10.58 -1.65 11.03
CA THR A 93 -11.99 -1.96 11.33
C THR A 93 -12.92 -0.93 10.68
N GLU A 94 -12.58 0.36 10.74
CA GLU A 94 -13.36 1.40 10.04
C GLU A 94 -13.31 1.26 8.52
N ILE A 95 -12.14 0.90 7.97
CA ILE A 95 -11.95 0.67 6.53
C ILE A 95 -12.78 -0.54 6.07
N GLU A 96 -12.76 -1.65 6.82
CA GLU A 96 -13.56 -2.85 6.50
C GLU A 96 -15.06 -2.59 6.59
N ALA A 97 -15.50 -1.72 7.49
CA ALA A 97 -16.90 -1.31 7.61
C ALA A 97 -17.41 -0.50 6.41
N LEU A 98 -16.55 -0.12 5.46
CA LEU A 98 -16.97 0.43 4.17
C LEU A 98 -17.58 -0.63 3.24
N LEU A 99 -17.43 -1.90 3.58
CA LEU A 99 -18.06 -3.01 2.88
C LEU A 99 -19.35 -3.45 3.59
N PRO A 100 -20.39 -3.87 2.84
CA PRO A 100 -20.48 -3.85 1.38
C PRO A 100 -20.66 -2.43 0.80
N ILE A 101 -20.17 -2.22 -0.43
CA ILE A 101 -20.23 -0.91 -1.10
C ILE A 101 -21.64 -0.69 -1.67
N THR A 102 -22.38 0.25 -1.09
CA THR A 102 -23.72 0.64 -1.56
C THR A 102 -23.72 1.97 -2.33
N ASP A 103 -22.89 2.92 -1.90
CA ASP A 103 -22.64 4.20 -2.58
C ASP A 103 -21.14 4.43 -2.74
N ILE A 104 -20.65 4.22 -3.96
CA ILE A 104 -19.22 4.34 -4.26
C ILE A 104 -18.69 5.77 -4.12
N ASN A 105 -19.50 6.81 -4.36
CA ASN A 105 -19.02 8.19 -4.26
C ASN A 105 -18.79 8.62 -2.81
N SER A 106 -19.65 8.16 -1.90
CA SER A 106 -19.44 8.34 -0.46
C SER A 106 -18.29 7.46 0.04
N VAL A 107 -18.26 6.18 -0.35
CA VAL A 107 -17.23 5.23 0.09
C VAL A 107 -15.84 5.65 -0.35
N LYS A 108 -15.61 6.07 -1.60
CA LYS A 108 -14.28 6.49 -2.07
C LYS A 108 -13.73 7.68 -1.28
N THR A 109 -14.61 8.61 -0.90
CA THR A 109 -14.24 9.80 -0.13
C THR A 109 -13.78 9.40 1.27
N LYS A 110 -14.58 8.59 1.98
CA LYS A 110 -14.22 8.04 3.30
C LYS A 110 -12.97 7.19 3.24
N PHE A 111 -12.86 6.32 2.24
CA PHE A 111 -11.70 5.45 2.03
C PHE A 111 -10.42 6.26 1.84
N ARG A 112 -10.44 7.34 1.07
CA ARG A 112 -9.30 8.24 0.86
C ARG A 112 -8.84 8.89 2.17
N ASP A 113 -9.79 9.36 2.99
CA ASP A 113 -9.49 10.01 4.26
C ASP A 113 -8.93 9.00 5.28
N LEU A 114 -9.53 7.81 5.38
CA LEU A 114 -9.01 6.72 6.22
C LEU A 114 -7.65 6.21 5.74
N SER A 115 -7.43 6.10 4.43
CA SER A 115 -6.13 5.74 3.84
C SER A 115 -5.04 6.77 4.16
N THR A 116 -5.42 8.05 4.20
CA THR A 116 -4.51 9.13 4.62
C THR A 116 -4.13 8.95 6.10
N GLN A 117 -5.09 8.70 6.98
CA GLN A 117 -4.84 8.42 8.40
C GLN A 117 -3.98 7.16 8.59
N TRP A 118 -4.26 6.10 7.83
CA TRP A 118 -3.49 4.86 7.81
C TRP A 118 -2.02 5.09 7.45
N SER A 119 -1.74 5.89 6.41
CA SER A 119 -0.37 6.22 6.00
C SER A 119 0.40 7.00 7.07
N ARG A 120 -0.31 7.76 7.91
CA ARG A 120 0.25 8.61 8.98
C ARG A 120 0.35 7.91 10.33
N SER A 121 -0.14 6.69 10.47
CA SER A 121 -0.18 5.98 11.76
C SER A 121 1.19 5.51 12.27
N GLY A 122 2.25 5.64 11.47
CA GLY A 122 3.60 5.21 11.83
C GLY A 122 3.86 3.71 11.66
N MET A 123 5.05 3.28 12.10
CA MET A 123 5.51 1.89 11.99
C MET A 123 4.83 1.00 13.04
N VAL A 124 4.50 -0.23 12.66
CA VAL A 124 3.94 -1.28 13.51
C VAL A 124 4.92 -2.47 13.60
N PRO A 125 4.74 -3.41 14.53
CA PRO A 125 5.55 -4.62 14.60
C PRO A 125 5.52 -5.39 13.27
N ARG A 126 6.70 -5.87 12.85
CA ARG A 126 6.90 -6.50 11.53
C ARG A 126 6.00 -7.71 11.29
N ASP A 127 5.75 -8.50 12.33
CA ASP A 127 4.89 -9.69 12.28
C ASP A 127 3.41 -9.34 12.08
N LYS A 128 2.96 -8.14 12.50
CA LYS A 128 1.58 -7.67 12.34
C LYS A 128 1.34 -6.92 11.03
N LYS A 129 2.39 -6.30 10.48
CA LYS A 129 2.29 -5.44 9.29
C LYS A 129 1.59 -6.11 8.11
N ASN A 130 2.01 -7.32 7.74
CA ASN A 130 1.49 -7.98 6.54
C ASN A 130 0.00 -8.32 6.64
N ALA A 131 -0.47 -8.75 7.82
CA ALA A 131 -1.88 -9.06 8.03
C ALA A 131 -2.77 -7.82 7.89
N LEU A 132 -2.31 -6.69 8.44
CA LEU A 132 -2.97 -5.38 8.32
C LEU A 132 -3.00 -4.87 6.89
N ASP A 133 -1.87 -4.94 6.18
CA ASP A 133 -1.78 -4.51 4.79
C ASP A 133 -2.67 -5.36 3.86
N ASN A 134 -2.76 -6.68 4.10
CA ASN A 134 -3.64 -7.55 3.31
C ASN A 134 -5.12 -7.18 3.47
N ARG A 135 -5.58 -6.92 4.69
CA ARG A 135 -6.96 -6.49 4.96
C ARG A 135 -7.25 -5.15 4.29
N PHE A 136 -6.31 -4.21 4.38
CA PHE A 136 -6.41 -2.90 3.71
C PHE A 136 -6.54 -3.07 2.20
N ASN A 137 -5.67 -3.90 1.61
CA ASN A 137 -5.63 -4.13 0.17
C ASN A 137 -6.90 -4.81 -0.35
N ALA A 138 -7.54 -5.67 0.44
CA ALA A 138 -8.82 -6.29 0.07
C ALA A 138 -9.92 -5.23 -0.11
N VAL A 139 -10.04 -4.29 0.83
CA VAL A 139 -11.00 -3.19 0.71
C VAL A 139 -10.61 -2.26 -0.44
N ALA A 140 -9.32 -1.92 -0.57
CA ALA A 140 -8.82 -1.09 -1.67
C ALA A 140 -9.17 -1.67 -3.04
N ALA A 141 -9.02 -2.99 -3.20
CA ALA A 141 -9.38 -3.71 -4.42
C ALA A 141 -10.90 -3.65 -4.68
N ALA A 142 -11.73 -3.87 -3.66
CA ALA A 142 -13.18 -3.78 -3.79
C ALA A 142 -13.65 -2.37 -4.17
N VAL A 143 -13.06 -1.33 -3.58
CA VAL A 143 -13.36 0.07 -3.93
C VAL A 143 -12.98 0.35 -5.38
N LYS A 144 -11.77 -0.06 -5.80
CA LYS A 144 -11.31 0.11 -7.18
C LYS A 144 -12.22 -0.61 -8.18
N GLU A 145 -12.62 -1.84 -7.90
CA GLU A 145 -13.54 -2.60 -8.75
C GLU A 145 -14.90 -1.91 -8.86
N ALA A 146 -15.47 -1.42 -7.75
CA ALA A 146 -16.72 -0.68 -7.75
C ALA A 146 -16.63 0.64 -8.54
N GLU A 147 -15.49 1.35 -8.46
CA GLU A 147 -15.22 2.54 -9.27
C GLU A 147 -15.14 2.20 -10.76
N GLU A 148 -14.45 1.13 -11.13
CA GLU A 148 -14.35 0.67 -12.52
C GLU A 148 -15.72 0.27 -13.08
N ILE A 149 -16.56 -0.41 -12.28
CA ILE A 149 -17.93 -0.76 -12.67
C ILE A 149 -18.75 0.51 -12.93
N LEU A 150 -18.69 1.49 -12.03
CA LEU A 150 -19.39 2.76 -12.22
C LEU A 150 -18.86 3.51 -13.45
N TRP A 151 -17.54 3.57 -13.63
CA TRP A 151 -16.92 4.22 -14.78
C TRP A 151 -17.35 3.56 -16.09
N ARG A 152 -17.38 2.23 -16.18
CA ARG A 152 -17.87 1.51 -17.38
C ARG A 152 -19.32 1.86 -17.71
N LYS A 153 -20.20 1.94 -16.70
CA LYS A 153 -21.60 2.36 -16.88
C LYS A 153 -21.75 3.84 -17.26
N THR A 154 -20.76 4.66 -16.93
CA THR A 154 -20.81 6.11 -17.17
C THR A 154 -19.86 6.56 -18.28
N ASP A 155 -19.17 5.63 -18.98
CA ASP A 155 -18.19 5.97 -20.02
C ASP A 155 -18.91 6.73 -21.15
N PRO A 156 -18.64 8.03 -21.30
CA PRO A 156 -19.34 8.86 -22.27
C PRO A 156 -19.04 8.43 -23.71
N THR A 157 -17.87 7.85 -23.96
CA THR A 157 -17.48 7.38 -25.30
C THR A 157 -18.21 6.09 -25.65
N ALA A 158 -18.29 5.14 -24.72
CA ALA A 158 -19.05 3.91 -24.92
C ALA A 158 -20.55 4.20 -25.06
N LYS A 159 -21.11 5.07 -24.20
CA LYS A 159 -22.49 5.54 -24.30
C LYS A 159 -22.77 6.25 -25.62
N ALA A 160 -21.86 7.09 -26.11
CA ALA A 160 -22.01 7.75 -27.42
C ALA A 160 -22.01 6.75 -28.57
N ARG A 161 -21.13 5.74 -28.56
CA ARG A 161 -21.13 4.67 -29.56
C ARG A 161 -22.42 3.85 -29.54
N ALA A 162 -22.91 3.49 -28.35
CA ALA A 162 -24.18 2.76 -28.20
C ALA A 162 -25.36 3.58 -28.77
N ASN A 163 -25.42 4.89 -28.48
CA ASN A 163 -26.40 5.79 -29.08
C ASN A 163 -26.28 5.86 -30.61
N ASP A 164 -25.07 5.91 -31.15
CA ASP A 164 -24.86 5.97 -32.60
C ASP A 164 -25.34 4.68 -33.31
N VAL A 165 -25.11 3.51 -32.72
CA VAL A 165 -25.62 2.23 -33.25
C VAL A 165 -27.15 2.20 -33.27
N VAL A 166 -27.79 2.61 -32.17
CA VAL A 166 -29.26 2.72 -32.09
C VAL A 166 -29.80 3.68 -33.15
N ARG A 167 -29.15 4.84 -33.33
CA ARG A 167 -29.49 5.83 -34.36
C ARG A 167 -29.37 5.24 -35.77
N GLN A 168 -28.24 4.62 -36.10
CA GLN A 168 -27.99 4.03 -37.42
C GLN A 168 -28.99 2.91 -37.75
N LEU A 169 -29.30 2.03 -36.79
CA LEU A 169 -30.30 0.97 -36.97
C LEU A 169 -31.70 1.56 -37.19
N SER A 170 -32.07 2.58 -36.43
CA SER A 170 -33.35 3.29 -36.58
C SER A 170 -33.48 3.96 -37.95
N GLU A 171 -32.43 4.67 -38.40
CA GLU A 171 -32.37 5.29 -39.73
C GLU A 171 -32.45 4.26 -40.86
N ALA A 172 -31.75 3.12 -40.70
CA ALA A 172 -31.80 2.04 -41.67
C ALA A 172 -33.21 1.43 -41.76
N ILE A 173 -33.87 1.17 -40.63
CA ILE A 173 -35.25 0.67 -40.57
C ILE A 173 -36.19 1.64 -41.30
N ALA A 174 -36.14 2.94 -40.96
CA ALA A 174 -36.97 3.96 -41.61
C ALA A 174 -36.74 4.03 -43.13
N ASN A 175 -35.48 3.88 -43.58
CA ASN A 175 -35.16 3.85 -45.00
C ASN A 175 -35.73 2.60 -45.70
N TYR A 176 -35.63 1.42 -45.10
CA TYR A 176 -36.22 0.20 -45.66
C TYR A 176 -37.75 0.25 -45.70
N GLU A 177 -38.39 0.82 -44.69
CA GLU A 177 -39.84 1.03 -44.68
C GLU A 177 -40.29 1.98 -45.79
N LYS A 178 -39.55 3.09 -45.98
CA LYS A 178 -39.80 4.01 -47.09
C LYS A 178 -39.62 3.33 -48.45
N GLN A 179 -38.61 2.47 -48.59
CA GLN A 179 -38.40 1.67 -49.80
C GLN A 179 -39.53 0.65 -50.04
N ALA A 180 -40.02 0.02 -48.98
CA ALA A 180 -41.15 -0.90 -49.05
C ALA A 180 -42.41 -0.18 -49.55
N ALA A 181 -42.77 0.94 -48.92
CA ALA A 181 -43.92 1.76 -49.29
C ALA A 181 -43.83 2.27 -50.74
N LYS A 182 -42.65 2.75 -51.15
CA LYS A 182 -42.42 3.20 -52.54
C LYS A 182 -42.55 2.06 -53.54
N SER A 183 -42.02 0.87 -53.22
CA SER A 183 -42.09 -0.29 -54.12
C SER A 183 -43.50 -0.83 -54.26
N GLU A 184 -44.28 -0.81 -53.17
CA GLU A 184 -45.69 -1.17 -53.16
C GLU A 184 -46.54 -0.19 -54.00
N ALA A 185 -46.33 1.12 -53.84
CA ALA A 185 -46.99 2.13 -54.65
C ALA A 185 -46.65 2.01 -56.16
N ALA A 186 -45.48 1.46 -56.48
CA ALA A 186 -45.06 1.17 -57.86
C ALA A 186 -45.54 -0.20 -58.38
N GLY A 187 -46.37 -0.94 -57.62
CA GLY A 187 -46.88 -2.26 -58.01
C GLY A 187 -45.87 -3.41 -57.91
N ASN A 188 -44.70 -3.18 -57.30
CA ASN A 188 -43.65 -4.20 -57.16
C ASN A 188 -43.73 -4.88 -55.78
N ALA A 189 -44.65 -5.83 -55.63
CA ALA A 189 -44.93 -6.52 -54.38
C ALA A 189 -43.74 -7.33 -53.82
N LYS A 190 -42.93 -7.94 -54.71
CA LYS A 190 -41.75 -8.71 -54.31
C LYS A 190 -40.73 -7.81 -53.62
N LYS A 191 -40.36 -6.69 -54.26
CA LYS A 191 -39.39 -5.73 -53.72
C LYS A 191 -39.91 -5.06 -52.44
N ALA A 192 -41.21 -4.83 -52.33
CA ALA A 192 -41.82 -4.32 -51.11
C ALA A 192 -41.66 -5.30 -49.93
N THR A 193 -41.87 -6.60 -50.17
CA THR A 193 -41.74 -7.65 -49.16
C THR A 193 -40.29 -7.80 -48.68
N GLU A 194 -39.33 -7.87 -49.61
CA GLU A 194 -37.90 -7.95 -49.30
C GLU A 194 -37.44 -6.76 -48.42
N ALA A 195 -37.91 -5.55 -48.71
CA ALA A 195 -37.59 -4.37 -47.91
C ALA A 195 -38.21 -4.43 -46.50
N ARG A 196 -39.44 -4.95 -46.36
CA ARG A 196 -40.08 -5.15 -45.05
C ARG A 196 -39.35 -6.18 -44.20
N GLU A 197 -38.93 -7.29 -44.81
CA GLU A 197 -38.13 -8.32 -44.13
C GLU A 197 -36.78 -7.77 -43.68
N ALA A 198 -36.12 -6.96 -44.52
CA ALA A 198 -34.88 -6.28 -44.17
C ALA A 198 -35.05 -5.30 -42.99
N ALA A 199 -36.18 -4.61 -42.90
CA ALA A 199 -36.54 -3.77 -41.76
C ALA A 199 -36.83 -4.61 -40.51
N ALA A 200 -37.60 -5.69 -40.64
CA ALA A 200 -37.94 -6.59 -39.53
C ALA A 200 -36.68 -7.23 -38.91
N ALA A 201 -35.74 -7.71 -39.73
CA ALA A 201 -34.47 -8.24 -39.23
C ALA A 201 -33.69 -7.20 -38.43
N ARG A 202 -33.67 -5.93 -38.86
CA ARG A 202 -32.98 -4.84 -38.16
C ARG A 202 -33.65 -4.41 -36.86
N ARG A 203 -34.98 -4.56 -36.73
CA ARG A 203 -35.67 -4.32 -35.46
C ARG A 203 -35.20 -5.26 -34.34
N ILE A 204 -34.87 -6.50 -34.68
CA ILE A 204 -34.33 -7.46 -33.70
C ILE A 204 -32.99 -6.96 -33.16
N TRP A 205 -32.10 -6.49 -34.05
CA TRP A 205 -30.82 -5.89 -33.66
C TRP A 205 -30.98 -4.57 -32.91
N LEU A 206 -31.96 -3.74 -33.30
CA LEU A 206 -32.27 -2.49 -32.60
C LEU A 206 -32.70 -2.76 -31.16
N ALA A 207 -33.60 -3.72 -30.93
CA ALA A 207 -34.05 -4.08 -29.59
C ALA A 207 -32.88 -4.56 -28.70
N GLU A 208 -31.90 -5.26 -29.27
CA GLU A 208 -30.71 -5.68 -28.53
C GLU A 208 -29.75 -4.49 -28.25
N ALA A 209 -29.57 -3.59 -29.22
CA ALA A 209 -28.78 -2.38 -29.03
C ALA A 209 -29.39 -1.43 -27.97
N GLU A 210 -30.72 -1.33 -27.91
CA GLU A 210 -31.44 -0.54 -26.91
C GLU A 210 -31.28 -1.11 -25.49
N LYS A 211 -31.27 -2.44 -25.33
CA LYS A 211 -30.93 -3.06 -24.04
C LYS A 211 -29.51 -2.73 -23.61
N GLY A 212 -28.54 -2.84 -24.53
CA GLY A 212 -27.14 -2.49 -24.24
C GLY A 212 -26.96 -1.01 -23.89
N LEU A 213 -27.72 -0.12 -24.54
CA LEU A 213 -27.74 1.30 -24.20
C LEU A 213 -28.33 1.56 -22.80
N ALA A 214 -29.33 0.79 -22.38
CA ALA A 214 -29.96 0.89 -21.06
C ALA A 214 -29.00 0.52 -19.91
N GLU A 215 -27.91 -0.21 -20.17
CA GLU A 215 -26.87 -0.48 -19.17
C GLU A 215 -26.08 0.77 -18.75
N PHE A 216 -26.17 1.86 -19.53
CA PHE A 216 -25.56 3.17 -19.25
C PHE A 216 -26.53 4.18 -18.61
N ALA A 217 -27.73 3.74 -18.20
CA ALA A 217 -28.74 4.55 -17.52
C ALA A 217 -28.66 4.34 -15.99
#